data_AF-A0AA91DB21-F1
#
_entry.id   AF-A0AA91DB21-F1
#
_cell.length_a   1.000
_cell.length_b   1.000
_cell.length_c   1.000
_cell.angle_alpha   90.00
_cell.angle_beta   90.00
_cell.angle_gamma   90.00
#
_symmetry.space_group_name_H-M   'P 1'
#
loop_
_entity.id
_entity.type
_entity.pdbx_description
1 polymer ?
#
loop_
_entity_poly.entity_id
_entity_poly.type
_entity_poly.pdbx_seq_one_letter_code
_entity_poly.pdbx_strand_id
1 'polypeptide(L)'
;MKQYYDQAFYDSQKTGSLLSAEQYLGYLWGFHTPRSVVDLGCGAGTWLKAAADLGAEKLVGYDGVWNSQQNMVDARIRFNPVDLNQTIRTAEKFDLAMSLEVAEHLEPAVSENFVDSLAALSDVVLFGAAYLGQGGTHHINERLHSDWGTMFQQRGYAIFDLFRPVFWGKAGIDTCYVQNTFLYVNQSHPLYRKLLDQGFRELENLAFMNCVHPELYEVAKKRGRTLREKMNRSPAALLAAIGKELRRAGRKIAKRLSRQE
;
A
#
# COMPACT_ATOMS: atom_id res chain seq x y z
N MET A 1 0.42 -15.17 14.59
CA MET A 1 0.02 -13.90 15.23
C MET A 1 -1.51 -13.80 15.19
N LYS A 2 -2.19 -13.41 16.28
CA LYS A 2 -3.67 -13.48 16.44
C LYS A 2 -4.42 -12.45 15.57
N GLN A 3 -5.57 -12.86 15.01
CA GLN A 3 -6.53 -12.08 14.21
C GLN A 3 -6.80 -10.67 14.76
N TYR A 4 -6.43 -9.63 14.00
CA TYR A 4 -6.72 -8.21 14.31
C TYR A 4 -7.77 -7.57 13.38
N TYR A 5 -8.42 -8.35 12.51
CA TYR A 5 -9.29 -7.81 11.46
C TYR A 5 -10.68 -8.44 11.52
N ASP A 6 -11.72 -7.60 11.49
CA ASP A 6 -13.11 -8.04 11.36
C ASP A 6 -13.56 -8.02 9.89
N GLN A 7 -14.65 -8.72 9.58
CA GLN A 7 -15.14 -8.89 8.21
C GLN A 7 -15.55 -7.55 7.56
N ALA A 8 -16.10 -6.63 8.35
CA ALA A 8 -16.54 -5.31 7.86
C ALA A 8 -15.37 -4.44 7.42
N PHE A 9 -14.24 -4.49 8.12
CA PHE A 9 -13.01 -3.82 7.74
C PHE A 9 -12.46 -4.35 6.40
N TYR A 10 -12.48 -5.67 6.20
CA TYR A 10 -12.08 -6.25 4.91
C TYR A 10 -13.02 -5.86 3.78
N ASP A 11 -14.33 -5.85 4.01
CA ASP A 11 -15.31 -5.57 2.96
C ASP A 11 -15.29 -4.08 2.52
N SER A 12 -15.17 -3.13 3.46
CA SER A 12 -15.04 -1.71 3.11
C SER A 12 -13.70 -1.40 2.42
N GLN A 13 -12.60 -2.00 2.86
CA GLN A 13 -11.30 -1.83 2.21
C GLN A 13 -11.29 -2.42 0.80
N LYS A 14 -11.95 -3.56 0.58
CA LYS A 14 -12.06 -4.15 -0.76
C LYS A 14 -12.72 -3.20 -1.76
N THR A 15 -13.78 -2.50 -1.35
CA THR A 15 -14.46 -1.54 -2.24
C THR A 15 -13.61 -0.30 -2.51
N GLY A 16 -13.06 0.36 -1.48
CA GLY A 16 -12.21 1.55 -1.67
C GLY A 16 -10.94 1.25 -2.47
N SER A 17 -10.30 0.12 -2.18
CA SER A 17 -9.12 -0.37 -2.90
C SER A 17 -9.41 -0.66 -4.36
N LEU A 18 -10.51 -1.37 -4.66
CA LEU A 18 -10.88 -1.68 -6.04
C LEU A 18 -11.19 -0.42 -6.85
N LEU A 19 -11.99 0.51 -6.31
CA LEU A 19 -12.30 1.77 -7.00
C LEU A 19 -11.04 2.60 -7.27
N SER A 20 -10.13 2.67 -6.29
CA SER A 20 -8.84 3.35 -6.46
C SER A 20 -7.99 2.67 -7.55
N ALA A 21 -7.93 1.33 -7.55
CA ALA A 21 -7.21 0.55 -8.54
C ALA A 21 -7.75 0.76 -9.95
N GLU A 22 -9.07 0.78 -10.14
CA GLU A 22 -9.71 1.05 -11.43
C GLU A 22 -9.31 2.43 -11.98
N GLN A 23 -9.26 3.47 -11.14
CA GLN A 23 -8.84 4.80 -11.55
C GLN A 23 -7.36 4.87 -11.90
N TYR A 24 -6.50 4.29 -11.05
CA TYR A 24 -5.05 4.30 -11.24
C TYR A 24 -4.61 3.49 -12.45
N LEU A 25 -5.06 2.24 -12.53
CA LEU A 25 -4.71 1.36 -13.63
C LEU A 25 -5.37 1.82 -14.93
N GLY A 26 -6.61 2.33 -14.90
CA GLY A 26 -7.24 2.91 -16.08
C GLY A 26 -6.45 4.08 -16.66
N TYR A 27 -5.89 4.94 -15.81
CA TYR A 27 -5.01 6.02 -16.25
C TYR A 27 -3.65 5.50 -16.76
N LEU A 28 -3.02 4.56 -16.05
CA LEU A 28 -1.76 3.95 -16.48
C LEU A 28 -1.90 3.21 -17.83
N TRP A 29 -3.04 2.56 -18.07
CA TRP A 29 -3.34 1.84 -19.32
C TRP A 29 -3.40 2.74 -20.55
N GLY A 30 -3.59 4.04 -20.39
CA GLY A 30 -3.45 5.02 -21.47
C GLY A 30 -2.02 5.11 -22.03
N PHE A 31 -1.03 4.66 -21.26
CA PHE A 31 0.39 4.78 -21.61
C PHE A 31 1.09 3.42 -21.71
N HIS A 32 0.69 2.45 -20.90
CA HIS A 32 1.30 1.11 -20.83
C HIS A 32 0.21 0.06 -20.64
N THR A 33 0.14 -0.96 -21.51
CA THR A 33 -0.89 -2.00 -21.46
C THR A 33 -0.28 -3.38 -21.13
N PRO A 34 0.05 -3.66 -19.85
CA PRO A 34 0.57 -4.94 -19.38
C PRO A 34 -0.34 -6.12 -19.75
N ARG A 35 0.25 -7.22 -20.25
CA ARG A 35 -0.44 -8.52 -20.38
C ARG A 35 -0.19 -9.41 -19.17
N SER A 36 0.90 -9.18 -18.46
CA SER A 36 1.30 -9.90 -17.26
C SER A 36 1.56 -8.93 -16.10
N VAL A 37 0.88 -9.17 -14.97
CA VAL A 37 0.95 -8.33 -13.78
C VAL A 37 1.23 -9.19 -12.55
N VAL A 38 2.20 -8.75 -11.75
CA VAL A 38 2.49 -9.32 -10.43
C VAL A 38 2.26 -8.28 -9.35
N ASP A 39 1.70 -8.70 -8.22
CA ASP A 39 1.39 -7.83 -7.07
C ASP A 39 1.95 -8.43 -5.78
N LEU A 40 2.90 -7.72 -5.15
CA LEU A 40 3.51 -8.10 -3.87
C LEU A 40 2.77 -7.42 -2.71
N GLY A 41 2.13 -8.25 -1.89
CA GLY A 41 1.17 -7.84 -0.86
C GLY A 41 -0.23 -7.65 -1.45
N CYS A 42 -0.67 -8.59 -2.29
CA CYS A 42 -1.88 -8.42 -3.10
C CYS A 42 -3.20 -8.38 -2.31
N GLY A 43 -3.20 -8.73 -1.01
CA GLY A 43 -4.41 -8.72 -0.19
C GLY A 43 -5.49 -9.62 -0.79
N ALA A 44 -6.68 -9.08 -0.98
CA ALA A 44 -7.77 -9.80 -1.65
C ALA A 44 -7.64 -9.86 -3.19
N GLY A 45 -6.60 -9.26 -3.77
CA GLY A 45 -6.36 -9.24 -5.22
C GLY A 45 -7.17 -8.18 -5.98
N THR A 46 -7.58 -7.10 -5.33
CA THR A 46 -8.39 -6.02 -5.94
C THR A 46 -7.67 -5.32 -7.08
N TRP A 47 -6.38 -5.00 -6.91
CA TRP A 47 -5.56 -4.39 -7.96
C TRP A 47 -5.34 -5.32 -9.15
N LEU A 48 -5.08 -6.61 -8.89
CA LEU A 48 -4.97 -7.61 -9.95
C LEU A 48 -6.28 -7.82 -10.70
N LYS A 49 -7.43 -7.79 -10.01
CA LYS A 49 -8.75 -7.84 -10.67
C LYS A 49 -8.96 -6.61 -11.57
N ALA A 50 -8.64 -5.40 -11.10
CA ALA A 50 -8.72 -4.21 -11.95
C ALA A 50 -7.83 -4.31 -13.19
N ALA A 51 -6.61 -4.85 -13.06
CA ALA A 51 -5.74 -5.13 -14.20
C ALA A 51 -6.35 -6.17 -15.17
N ALA A 52 -7.00 -7.20 -14.64
CA ALA A 52 -7.68 -8.23 -15.42
C ALA A 52 -8.85 -7.66 -16.24
N ASP A 53 -9.60 -6.73 -15.66
CA ASP A 53 -10.73 -6.07 -16.31
C ASP A 53 -10.26 -5.09 -17.41
N LEU A 54 -9.00 -4.65 -17.35
CA LEU A 54 -8.30 -3.89 -18.40
C LEU A 54 -7.57 -4.77 -19.43
N GLY A 55 -7.72 -6.10 -19.34
CA GLY A 55 -7.22 -7.05 -20.33
C GLY A 55 -5.89 -7.73 -20.01
N ALA A 56 -5.35 -7.60 -18.79
CA ALA A 56 -4.22 -8.43 -18.37
C ALA A 56 -4.62 -9.91 -18.28
N GLU A 57 -3.77 -10.80 -18.77
CA GLU A 57 -4.05 -12.23 -18.90
C GLU A 57 -3.36 -13.06 -17.82
N LYS A 58 -2.11 -12.70 -17.47
CA LYS A 58 -1.33 -13.39 -16.44
C LYS A 58 -1.32 -12.57 -15.17
N LEU A 59 -1.99 -13.06 -14.13
CA LEU A 59 -2.18 -12.38 -12.86
C LEU A 59 -1.56 -13.20 -11.73
N VAL A 60 -0.55 -12.67 -11.07
CA VAL A 60 0.16 -13.38 -9.99
C VAL A 60 0.18 -12.52 -8.74
N GLY A 61 -0.41 -13.03 -7.66
CA GLY A 61 -0.42 -12.37 -6.36
C GLY A 61 0.50 -13.09 -5.37
N TYR A 62 1.27 -12.32 -4.61
CA TYR A 62 2.01 -12.79 -3.44
C TYR A 62 1.49 -12.07 -2.21
N ASP A 63 1.25 -12.78 -1.12
CA ASP A 63 0.90 -12.21 0.17
C ASP A 63 1.24 -13.19 1.28
N GLY A 64 1.10 -12.76 2.54
CA GLY A 64 1.39 -13.54 3.72
C GLY A 64 0.72 -14.91 3.75
N VAL A 65 1.38 -15.87 4.39
CA VAL A 65 0.92 -17.26 4.56
C VAL A 65 -0.42 -17.41 5.30
N TRP A 66 -0.94 -16.32 5.88
CA TRP A 66 -2.27 -16.26 6.50
C TRP A 66 -3.40 -16.07 5.47
N ASN A 67 -3.08 -15.70 4.23
CA ASN A 67 -4.02 -15.52 3.13
C ASN A 67 -4.06 -16.78 2.25
N SER A 68 -5.03 -16.88 1.34
CA SER A 68 -5.20 -18.06 0.50
C SER A 68 -5.89 -17.76 -0.83
N GLN A 69 -5.76 -18.69 -1.78
CA GLN A 69 -6.39 -18.61 -3.10
C GLN A 69 -7.90 -18.38 -3.03
N GLN A 70 -8.58 -18.93 -2.01
CA GLN A 70 -10.03 -18.80 -1.84
C GLN A 70 -10.47 -17.38 -1.45
N ASN A 71 -9.55 -16.53 -0.98
CA ASN A 71 -9.85 -15.15 -0.60
C ASN A 71 -9.70 -14.18 -1.78
N MET A 72 -9.18 -14.64 -2.93
CA MET A 72 -9.04 -13.79 -4.12
C MET A 72 -10.40 -13.40 -4.66
N VAL A 73 -10.57 -12.12 -4.99
CA VAL A 73 -11.81 -11.59 -5.58
C VAL A 73 -12.03 -12.07 -7.02
N ASP A 74 -11.01 -12.63 -7.65
CA ASP A 74 -11.05 -13.14 -9.01
C ASP A 74 -10.31 -14.48 -9.12
N ALA A 75 -10.98 -15.49 -9.67
CA ALA A 75 -10.42 -16.83 -9.82
C ALA A 75 -9.27 -16.91 -10.85
N ARG A 76 -9.12 -15.90 -11.72
CA ARG A 76 -8.01 -15.79 -12.66
C ARG A 76 -6.67 -15.50 -11.97
N ILE A 77 -6.71 -14.98 -10.74
CA ILE A 77 -5.51 -14.64 -9.98
C ILE A 77 -4.85 -15.92 -9.46
N ARG A 78 -3.58 -16.12 -9.82
CA ARG A 78 -2.75 -17.18 -9.24
C ARG A 78 -2.09 -16.66 -7.97
N PHE A 79 -2.61 -17.10 -6.82
CA PHE A 79 -2.10 -16.71 -5.51
C PHE A 79 -0.93 -17.59 -5.04
N ASN A 80 0.07 -16.97 -4.42
CA ASN A 80 1.23 -17.64 -3.85
C ASN A 80 1.49 -17.13 -2.42
N PRO A 81 1.25 -17.94 -1.38
CA PRO A 81 1.53 -17.55 0.00
C PRO A 81 3.05 -17.51 0.24
N VAL A 82 3.56 -16.39 0.77
CA VAL A 82 4.99 -16.20 1.05
C VAL A 82 5.19 -15.25 2.21
N ASP A 83 6.35 -15.31 2.87
CA ASP A 83 6.80 -14.24 3.75
C ASP A 83 7.48 -13.14 2.93
N LEU A 84 6.88 -11.96 2.85
CA LEU A 84 7.39 -10.82 2.08
C LEU A 84 8.62 -10.16 2.72
N ASN A 85 9.04 -10.58 3.92
CA ASN A 85 10.36 -10.23 4.47
C ASN A 85 11.49 -11.05 3.81
N GLN A 86 11.15 -12.10 3.07
CA GLN A 86 12.11 -12.89 2.30
C GLN A 86 12.20 -12.37 0.87
N THR A 87 13.35 -12.55 0.22
CA THR A 87 13.54 -12.23 -1.20
C THR A 87 12.59 -13.05 -2.07
N ILE A 88 11.84 -12.38 -2.93
CA ILE A 88 10.96 -13.03 -3.90
C ILE A 88 11.75 -13.21 -5.20
N ARG A 89 11.86 -14.46 -5.66
CA ARG A 89 12.55 -14.80 -6.91
C ARG A 89 11.60 -15.53 -7.84
N THR A 90 11.56 -15.11 -9.09
CA THR A 90 10.85 -15.78 -10.18
C THR A 90 11.81 -15.98 -11.35
N ALA A 91 11.55 -16.98 -12.20
CA ALA A 91 12.33 -17.20 -13.41
C ALA A 91 11.94 -16.23 -14.54
N GLU A 92 10.81 -15.54 -14.41
CA GLU A 92 10.22 -14.72 -15.46
C GLU A 92 9.92 -13.31 -14.93
N LYS A 93 10.12 -12.33 -15.81
CA LYS A 93 9.63 -10.96 -15.61
C LYS A 93 8.16 -10.84 -16.02
N PHE A 94 7.51 -9.83 -15.48
CA PHE A 94 6.16 -9.37 -15.77
C PHE A 94 6.23 -8.02 -16.49
N ASP A 95 5.18 -7.69 -17.23
CA ASP A 95 5.07 -6.38 -17.89
C ASP A 95 4.82 -5.24 -16.89
N LEU A 96 4.29 -5.57 -15.70
CA LEU A 96 4.11 -4.67 -14.57
C LEU A 96 4.27 -5.42 -13.24
N ALA A 97 5.08 -4.87 -12.34
CA ALA A 97 5.07 -5.24 -10.92
C ALA A 97 4.38 -4.17 -10.09
N MET A 98 3.62 -4.58 -9.08
CA MET A 98 2.92 -3.70 -8.15
C MET A 98 3.26 -4.03 -6.71
N SER A 99 3.26 -3.01 -5.84
CA SER A 99 3.18 -3.17 -4.39
C SER A 99 2.73 -1.85 -3.78
N LEU A 100 1.55 -1.85 -3.14
CA LEU A 100 0.85 -0.64 -2.72
C LEU A 100 0.32 -0.79 -1.30
N GLU A 101 0.81 0.05 -0.38
CA GLU A 101 0.52 0.01 1.07
C GLU A 101 0.89 -1.34 1.71
N VAL A 102 2.14 -1.78 1.46
CA VAL A 102 2.67 -3.07 1.92
C VAL A 102 4.01 -2.91 2.62
N ALA A 103 4.94 -2.15 2.02
CA ALA A 103 6.32 -2.08 2.47
C ALA A 103 6.48 -1.48 3.88
N GLU A 104 5.50 -0.68 4.33
CA GLU A 104 5.43 -0.13 5.69
C GLU A 104 5.19 -1.18 6.79
N HIS A 105 4.71 -2.36 6.42
CA HIS A 105 4.48 -3.49 7.32
C HIS A 105 5.68 -4.44 7.42
N LEU A 106 6.66 -4.30 6.54
CA LEU A 106 7.84 -5.16 6.48
C LEU A 106 8.93 -4.70 7.45
N GLU A 107 9.85 -5.59 7.79
CA GLU A 107 11.00 -5.22 8.62
C GLU A 107 11.85 -4.13 7.93
N PRO A 108 12.25 -3.05 8.61
CA PRO A 108 13.03 -1.98 7.97
C PRO A 108 14.32 -2.46 7.29
N ALA A 109 14.94 -3.51 7.84
CA ALA A 109 16.16 -4.12 7.31
C ALA A 109 15.98 -4.78 5.94
N VAL A 110 14.76 -5.12 5.53
CA VAL A 110 14.49 -5.80 4.26
C VAL A 110 14.16 -4.85 3.11
N SER A 111 14.11 -3.54 3.35
CA SER A 111 13.66 -2.53 2.36
C SER A 111 14.42 -2.63 1.02
N GLU A 112 15.75 -2.73 1.06
CA GLU A 112 16.57 -2.89 -0.14
C GLU A 112 16.25 -4.19 -0.89
N ASN A 113 16.19 -5.32 -0.16
CA ASN A 113 15.87 -6.63 -0.74
C ASN A 113 14.45 -6.68 -1.33
N PHE A 114 13.51 -5.92 -0.76
CA PHE A 114 12.15 -5.81 -1.27
C PHE A 114 12.12 -5.04 -2.59
N VAL A 115 12.85 -3.92 -2.67
CA VAL A 115 13.03 -3.17 -3.94
C VAL A 115 13.78 -4.01 -4.98
N ASP A 116 14.80 -4.79 -4.58
CA ASP A 116 15.46 -5.76 -5.47
C ASP A 116 14.48 -6.78 -6.05
N SER A 117 13.56 -7.28 -5.21
CA SER A 117 12.55 -8.24 -5.65
C SER A 117 11.62 -7.62 -6.70
N LEU A 118 11.13 -6.39 -6.47
CA LEU A 118 10.31 -5.66 -7.45
C LEU A 118 11.06 -5.38 -8.75
N ALA A 119 12.31 -4.93 -8.66
CA ALA A 119 13.14 -4.63 -9.82
C ALA A 119 13.51 -5.89 -10.63
N ALA A 120 13.63 -7.05 -9.97
CA ALA A 120 13.82 -8.34 -10.64
C ALA A 120 12.53 -8.82 -11.33
N LEU A 121 11.36 -8.44 -10.82
CA LEU A 121 10.06 -8.86 -11.33
C LEU A 121 9.60 -8.09 -12.55
N SER A 122 9.92 -6.80 -12.69
CA SER A 122 9.49 -6.02 -13.85
C SER A 122 10.34 -4.77 -14.05
N ASP A 123 10.51 -4.37 -15.31
CA ASP A 123 11.12 -3.09 -15.68
C ASP A 123 10.15 -1.90 -15.57
N VAL A 124 8.87 -2.16 -15.24
CA VAL A 124 7.86 -1.15 -14.92
C VAL A 124 7.23 -1.50 -13.57
N VAL A 125 7.36 -0.62 -12.58
CA VAL A 125 6.90 -0.86 -11.22
C VAL A 125 5.95 0.25 -10.78
N LEU A 126 4.75 -0.13 -10.34
CA LEU A 126 3.80 0.75 -9.66
C LEU A 126 3.95 0.52 -8.15
N PHE A 127 4.53 1.48 -7.44
CA PHE A 127 4.89 1.30 -6.05
C PHE A 127 4.42 2.46 -5.18
N GLY A 128 4.02 2.13 -3.95
CA GLY A 128 3.64 3.10 -2.93
C GLY A 128 3.63 2.46 -1.55
N ALA A 129 4.08 3.23 -0.56
CA ALA A 129 4.13 2.81 0.84
C ALA A 129 3.89 4.01 1.75
N ALA A 130 3.35 3.77 2.94
CA ALA A 130 3.03 4.82 3.89
C ALA A 130 4.20 5.78 4.16
N TYR A 131 3.93 7.07 4.00
CA TYR A 131 4.87 8.14 4.35
C TYR A 131 5.22 8.13 5.83
N LEU A 132 6.42 8.60 6.17
CA LEU A 132 6.89 8.76 7.55
C LEU A 132 5.87 9.48 8.45
N GLY A 133 5.37 8.79 9.47
CA GLY A 133 4.42 9.34 10.44
C GLY A 133 2.97 9.35 9.96
N GLN A 134 2.66 8.75 8.79
CA GLN A 134 1.30 8.55 8.31
C GLN A 134 0.46 7.79 9.34
N GLY A 135 1.08 6.83 10.03
CA GLY A 135 0.46 5.91 10.96
C GLY A 135 -0.45 4.91 10.26
N GLY A 136 -0.86 3.91 11.01
CA GLY A 136 -1.76 2.86 10.54
C GLY A 136 -1.60 1.62 11.39
N THR A 137 -2.25 0.53 11.00
CA THR A 137 -2.21 -0.71 11.77
C THR A 137 -0.90 -1.43 11.49
N HIS A 138 -0.03 -1.55 12.49
CA HIS A 138 1.22 -2.29 12.38
C HIS A 138 2.16 -1.74 11.28
N HIS A 139 2.29 -0.42 11.20
CA HIS A 139 3.30 0.21 10.36
C HIS A 139 4.61 0.27 11.15
N ILE A 140 5.58 -0.54 10.77
CA ILE A 140 6.89 -0.64 11.44
C ILE A 140 8.03 -0.08 10.57
N ASN A 141 7.76 0.22 9.30
CA ASN A 141 8.72 0.70 8.31
C ASN A 141 8.15 1.85 7.47
N GLU A 142 7.55 2.85 8.12
CA GLU A 142 7.19 4.10 7.43
C GLU A 142 8.46 4.88 7.07
N ARG A 143 8.52 5.40 5.85
CA ARG A 143 9.71 6.09 5.33
C ARG A 143 9.34 7.30 4.49
N LEU A 144 10.33 8.14 4.20
CA LEU A 144 10.18 9.17 3.18
C LEU A 144 10.01 8.50 1.81
N HIS A 145 9.15 9.05 0.94
CA HIS A 145 9.01 8.54 -0.42
C HIS A 145 10.33 8.69 -1.21
N SER A 146 11.12 9.73 -0.91
CA SER A 146 12.45 9.90 -1.49
C SER A 146 13.44 8.79 -1.15
N ASP A 147 13.27 8.11 -0.01
CA ASP A 147 14.11 6.96 0.35
C ASP A 147 13.85 5.80 -0.62
N TRP A 148 12.57 5.46 -0.81
CA TRP A 148 12.16 4.47 -1.80
C TRP A 148 12.60 4.87 -3.21
N GLY A 149 12.41 6.15 -3.57
CA GLY A 149 12.91 6.74 -4.81
C GLY A 149 14.41 6.50 -5.04
N THR A 150 15.22 6.75 -4.01
CA THR A 150 16.67 6.56 -4.07
C THR A 150 17.03 5.10 -4.33
N MET A 151 16.37 4.15 -3.65
CA MET A 151 16.60 2.71 -3.83
C MET A 151 16.29 2.27 -5.27
N PHE A 152 15.21 2.78 -5.87
CA PHE A 152 14.87 2.49 -7.26
C PHE A 152 15.85 3.15 -8.25
N GLN A 153 16.26 4.41 -8.02
CA GLN A 153 17.24 5.08 -8.88
C GLN A 153 18.58 4.34 -8.94
N GLN A 154 19.05 3.80 -7.81
CA GLN A 154 20.27 2.98 -7.75
C GLN A 154 20.18 1.71 -8.62
N ARG A 155 18.97 1.28 -8.97
CA ARG A 155 18.68 0.12 -9.84
C ARG A 155 18.34 0.52 -11.28
N GLY A 156 18.56 1.78 -11.65
CA GLY A 156 18.35 2.29 -13.01
C GLY A 156 16.90 2.65 -13.34
N TYR A 157 16.05 2.85 -12.33
CA TYR A 157 14.66 3.28 -12.53
C TYR A 157 14.55 4.80 -12.46
N ALA A 158 13.97 5.37 -13.50
CA ALA A 158 13.43 6.72 -13.50
C ALA A 158 12.08 6.75 -12.79
N ILE A 159 11.79 7.84 -12.09
CA ILE A 159 10.57 7.99 -11.29
C ILE A 159 9.67 9.02 -11.95
N PHE A 160 8.40 8.71 -12.09
CA PHE A 160 7.38 9.61 -12.63
C PHE A 160 6.25 9.80 -11.62
N ASP A 161 5.98 11.06 -11.29
CA ASP A 161 4.80 11.46 -10.53
C ASP A 161 3.58 11.58 -11.45
N LEU A 162 3.16 10.46 -12.02
CA LEU A 162 2.08 10.45 -13.02
C LEU A 162 0.72 10.75 -12.41
N PHE A 163 0.51 10.39 -11.14
CA PHE A 163 -0.82 10.27 -10.55
C PHE A 163 -1.22 11.50 -9.75
N ARG A 164 -0.33 12.06 -8.92
CA ARG A 164 -0.67 13.18 -8.04
C ARG A 164 -1.16 14.41 -8.82
N PRO A 165 -0.54 14.82 -9.94
CA PRO A 165 -1.04 15.95 -10.74
C PRO A 165 -2.49 15.77 -11.23
N VAL A 166 -2.98 14.53 -11.35
CA VAL A 166 -4.33 14.21 -11.85
C VAL A 166 -5.31 13.93 -10.72
N PHE A 167 -4.87 13.27 -9.64
CA PHE A 167 -5.75 12.71 -8.62
C PHE A 167 -5.76 13.44 -7.28
N TRP A 168 -4.89 14.44 -7.05
CA TRP A 168 -4.72 15.09 -5.75
C TRP A 168 -6.01 15.57 -5.08
N GLY A 169 -6.98 16.08 -5.85
CA GLY A 169 -8.27 16.55 -5.33
C GLY A 169 -9.47 15.70 -5.74
N LYS A 170 -9.23 14.52 -6.33
CA LYS A 170 -10.27 13.71 -6.94
C LYS A 170 -10.95 12.84 -5.88
N ALA A 171 -12.27 12.98 -5.75
CA ALA A 171 -13.07 12.10 -4.90
C ALA A 171 -13.13 10.68 -5.47
N GLY A 172 -13.35 9.68 -4.60
CA GLY A 172 -13.51 8.28 -5.00
C GLY A 172 -12.20 7.50 -5.17
N ILE A 173 -11.08 8.07 -4.73
CA ILE A 173 -9.80 7.38 -4.58
C ILE A 173 -9.37 7.54 -3.12
N ASP A 174 -8.95 6.44 -2.49
CA ASP A 174 -8.45 6.49 -1.12
C ASP A 174 -7.17 7.34 -1.05
N THR A 175 -7.15 8.29 -0.11
CA THR A 175 -6.12 9.32 0.00
C THR A 175 -4.71 8.76 0.21
N CYS A 176 -4.58 7.56 0.81
CA CYS A 176 -3.29 6.89 0.95
C CYS A 176 -2.67 6.60 -0.43
N TYR A 177 -3.42 6.03 -1.37
CA TYR A 177 -2.93 5.79 -2.72
C TYR A 177 -2.58 7.10 -3.45
N VAL A 178 -3.40 8.14 -3.27
CA VAL A 178 -3.13 9.49 -3.82
C VAL A 178 -1.77 10.00 -3.38
N GLN A 179 -1.46 9.91 -2.09
CA GLN A 179 -0.20 10.45 -1.57
C GLN A 179 1.02 9.60 -1.93
N ASN A 180 0.87 8.27 -1.87
CA ASN A 180 2.01 7.38 -1.72
C ASN A 180 2.46 6.71 -3.04
N THR A 181 1.64 6.78 -4.10
CA THR A 181 1.86 5.98 -5.31
C THR A 181 2.60 6.74 -6.41
N PHE A 182 3.67 6.13 -6.92
CA PHE A 182 4.47 6.63 -8.04
C PHE A 182 4.72 5.53 -9.06
N LEU A 183 5.03 5.92 -10.31
CA LEU A 183 5.49 4.98 -11.33
C LEU A 183 7.01 5.01 -11.41
N TYR A 184 7.63 3.84 -11.40
CA TYR A 184 9.06 3.63 -11.55
C TYR A 184 9.28 2.87 -12.84
N VAL A 185 10.10 3.39 -13.75
CA VAL A 185 10.35 2.79 -15.06
C VAL A 185 11.84 2.66 -15.27
N ASN A 186 12.30 1.43 -15.52
CA ASN A 186 13.70 1.20 -15.88
C ASN A 186 14.03 2.01 -17.14
N GLN A 187 15.13 2.76 -17.12
CA GLN A 187 15.49 3.66 -18.24
C GLN A 187 15.74 2.92 -19.56
N SER A 188 15.99 1.61 -19.53
CA SER A 188 16.11 0.76 -20.72
C SER A 188 14.76 0.35 -21.33
N HIS A 189 13.65 0.46 -20.61
CA HIS A 189 12.33 0.06 -21.07
C HIS A 189 11.75 1.11 -22.05
N PRO A 190 11.11 0.71 -23.17
CA PRO A 190 10.55 1.65 -24.16
C PRO A 190 9.55 2.67 -23.58
N LEU A 191 8.83 2.30 -22.51
CA LEU A 191 7.91 3.21 -21.81
C LEU A 191 8.61 4.49 -21.31
N TYR A 192 9.89 4.41 -20.91
CA TYR A 192 10.64 5.58 -20.44
C TYR A 192 10.64 6.69 -21.49
N ARG A 193 11.01 6.34 -22.73
CA ARG A 193 11.02 7.30 -23.85
C ARG A 193 9.62 7.75 -24.23
N LYS A 194 8.66 6.82 -24.28
CA LYS A 194 7.25 7.14 -24.56
C LYS A 194 6.68 8.21 -23.61
N LEU A 195 6.95 8.10 -22.31
CA LEU A 195 6.49 9.09 -21.32
C LEU A 195 7.14 10.47 -21.55
N LEU A 196 8.44 10.51 -21.83
CA LEU A 196 9.14 11.77 -22.13
C LEU A 196 8.60 12.46 -23.38
N ASP A 197 8.34 11.69 -24.45
CA ASP A 197 7.78 12.18 -25.71
C ASP A 197 6.35 12.72 -25.55
N GLN A 198 5.60 12.18 -24.58
CA GLN A 198 4.27 12.68 -24.20
C GLN A 198 4.32 13.89 -23.25
N GLY A 199 5.50 14.41 -22.95
CA GLY A 199 5.68 15.62 -22.15
C GLY A 199 5.79 15.38 -20.65
N PHE A 200 5.72 14.13 -20.19
CA PHE A 200 6.04 13.83 -18.79
C PHE A 200 7.54 14.04 -18.52
N ARG A 201 7.86 14.20 -17.24
CA ARG A 201 9.24 14.44 -16.78
C ARG A 201 9.57 13.48 -15.67
N GLU A 202 10.79 12.96 -15.73
CA GLU A 202 11.41 12.24 -14.62
C GLU A 202 11.55 13.19 -13.43
N LEU A 203 11.30 12.68 -12.22
CA LEU A 203 11.53 13.41 -10.97
C LEU A 203 13.03 13.45 -10.66
N GLU A 204 13.69 14.55 -11.04
CA GLU A 204 15.10 14.79 -10.68
C GLU A 204 15.23 15.20 -9.20
N ASN A 205 14.31 16.01 -8.69
CA ASN A 205 14.26 16.42 -7.29
C ASN A 205 13.38 15.48 -6.47
N LEU A 206 13.96 14.39 -5.95
CA LEU A 206 13.23 13.41 -5.15
C LEU A 206 12.61 13.98 -3.88
N ALA A 207 13.09 15.12 -3.35
CA ALA A 207 12.47 15.74 -2.19
C ALA A 207 11.01 16.15 -2.46
N PHE A 208 10.62 16.35 -3.74
CA PHE A 208 9.23 16.61 -4.12
C PHE A 208 8.31 15.40 -3.93
N MET A 209 8.86 14.17 -3.88
CA MET A 209 8.06 12.98 -3.54
C MET A 209 7.49 13.08 -2.12
N ASN A 210 8.16 13.83 -1.22
CA ASN A 210 7.79 13.96 0.18
C ASN A 210 6.65 14.96 0.43
N CYS A 211 5.97 15.45 -0.62
CA CYS A 211 4.74 16.23 -0.47
C CYS A 211 3.66 15.43 0.26
N VAL A 212 3.17 15.98 1.36
CA VAL A 212 2.13 15.37 2.21
C VAL A 212 0.76 15.87 1.77
N HIS A 213 -0.20 14.95 1.65
CA HIS A 213 -1.57 15.27 1.30
C HIS A 213 -2.27 16.01 2.47
N PRO A 214 -3.00 17.12 2.20
CA PRO A 214 -3.62 17.92 3.28
C PRO A 214 -4.53 17.13 4.22
N GLU A 215 -5.30 16.17 3.70
CA GLU A 215 -6.17 15.33 4.52
C GLU A 215 -5.38 14.42 5.46
N LEU A 216 -4.32 13.76 4.95
CA LEU A 216 -3.48 12.88 5.77
C LEU A 216 -2.69 13.67 6.80
N TYR A 217 -2.22 14.88 6.43
CA TYR A 217 -1.64 15.83 7.37
C TYR A 217 -2.61 16.18 8.52
N GLU A 218 -3.86 16.51 8.21
CA GLU A 218 -4.86 16.83 9.23
C GLU A 218 -5.23 15.62 10.10
N VAL A 219 -5.27 14.41 9.53
CA VAL A 219 -5.43 13.16 10.30
C VAL A 219 -4.26 12.98 11.28
N ALA A 220 -3.01 13.11 10.82
CA ALA A 220 -1.83 12.99 11.67
C ALA A 220 -1.83 14.04 12.80
N LYS A 221 -2.16 15.29 12.48
CA LYS A 221 -2.25 16.39 13.46
C LYS A 221 -3.32 16.14 14.53
N LYS A 222 -4.49 15.60 14.15
CA LYS A 222 -5.56 15.22 15.10
C LYS A 222 -5.11 14.09 16.02
N ARG A 223 -4.42 13.07 15.47
CA ARG A 223 -3.84 11.97 16.26
C ARG A 223 -2.83 12.51 17.28
N GLY A 224 -1.92 13.39 16.87
CA GLY A 224 -0.94 14.03 17.75
C GLY A 224 -1.57 14.86 18.88
N ARG A 225 -2.61 15.67 18.58
CA ARG A 225 -3.36 16.41 19.61
C ARG A 225 -4.03 15.49 20.63
N THR A 226 -4.67 14.42 20.16
CA THR A 226 -5.33 13.43 21.02
C THR A 226 -4.35 12.75 21.97
N LEU A 227 -3.15 12.42 21.50
CA LEU A 227 -2.08 11.86 22.34
C LEU A 227 -1.62 12.86 23.41
N ARG A 228 -1.36 14.12 23.01
CA ARG A 228 -0.96 15.19 23.93
C ARG A 228 -2.03 15.46 25.00
N GLU A 229 -3.29 15.48 24.62
CA GLU A 229 -4.42 15.64 25.56
C GLU A 229 -4.51 14.49 26.54
N LYS A 230 -4.26 13.24 26.12
CA LYS A 230 -4.21 12.08 27.03
C LYS A 230 -3.03 12.16 28.00
N MET A 231 -1.87 12.62 27.53
CA MET A 231 -0.66 12.81 28.36
C MET A 231 -0.80 13.97 29.35
N ASN A 232 -1.51 15.04 28.97
CA ASN A 232 -1.76 16.21 29.82
C ASN A 232 -2.92 16.01 30.80
N ARG A 233 -3.58 14.84 30.81
CA ARG A 233 -4.52 14.49 31.88
C ARG A 233 -3.73 14.34 33.18
N SER A 234 -4.27 14.91 34.27
CA SER A 234 -3.70 14.68 35.60
C SER A 234 -3.62 13.16 35.87
N PRO A 235 -2.68 12.68 36.70
CA PRO A 235 -2.58 11.26 37.05
C PRO A 235 -3.92 10.66 37.50
N ALA A 236 -4.75 11.46 38.20
CA ALA A 236 -6.11 11.08 38.60
C ALA A 236 -7.07 10.85 37.41
N ALA A 237 -7.02 11.71 36.39
CA ALA A 237 -7.84 11.57 35.19
C ALA A 237 -7.39 10.41 34.28
N LEU A 238 -6.10 10.08 34.29
CA LEU A 238 -5.56 8.90 33.61
C LEU A 238 -6.00 7.59 34.30
N LEU A 239 -5.87 7.53 35.64
CA LEU A 239 -6.34 6.40 36.45
C LEU A 239 -7.86 6.20 36.33
N ALA A 240 -8.64 7.28 36.32
CA ALA A 240 -10.08 7.22 36.11
C ALA A 240 -10.45 6.67 34.71
N ALA A 241 -9.70 7.04 33.67
CA ALA A 241 -9.90 6.53 32.31
C ALA A 241 -9.56 5.04 32.20
N ILE A 242 -8.43 4.60 32.77
CA ILE A 242 -8.03 3.19 32.85
C ILE A 242 -9.07 2.38 33.63
N GLY A 243 -9.54 2.89 34.77
CA GLY A 243 -10.58 2.24 35.57
C GLY A 243 -11.95 2.16 34.87
N LYS A 244 -12.23 3.04 33.91
CA LYS A 244 -13.46 2.99 33.09
C LYS A 244 -13.36 1.95 31.97
N GLU A 245 -12.19 1.83 31.35
CA GLU A 245 -11.85 0.79 30.37
C GLU A 245 -11.91 -0.61 31.00
N LEU A 246 -11.26 -0.82 32.15
CA LEU A 246 -11.28 -2.10 32.87
C LEU A 246 -12.71 -2.52 33.28
N ARG A 247 -13.53 -1.57 33.73
CA ARG A 247 -14.94 -1.83 34.06
C ARG A 247 -15.81 -2.12 32.84
N ARG A 248 -15.44 -1.63 31.64
CA ARG A 248 -16.11 -1.98 30.38
C ARG A 248 -15.70 -3.37 29.91
N ALA A 249 -14.41 -3.70 29.99
CA ALA A 249 -13.88 -5.03 29.68
C ALA A 249 -14.49 -6.10 30.59
N GLY A 250 -14.52 -5.88 31.91
CA GLY A 250 -15.15 -6.78 32.88
C GLY A 250 -16.65 -6.99 32.61
N ARG A 251 -17.39 -5.93 32.27
CA ARG A 251 -18.80 -6.04 31.88
C ARG A 251 -19.01 -6.83 30.59
N LYS A 252 -18.14 -6.68 29.59
CA LYS A 252 -18.19 -7.48 28.35
C LYS A 252 -17.91 -8.96 28.62
N ILE A 253 -16.97 -9.27 29.52
CA ILE A 253 -16.64 -10.64 29.93
C ILE A 253 -17.82 -11.27 30.67
N ALA A 254 -18.40 -10.57 31.66
CA ALA A 254 -19.58 -11.05 32.38
C ALA A 254 -20.80 -11.28 31.46
N LYS A 255 -20.99 -10.42 30.45
CA LYS A 255 -22.05 -10.57 29.44
C LYS A 255 -21.82 -11.72 28.46
N ARG A 256 -20.56 -12.16 28.29
CA ARG A 256 -20.20 -13.35 27.49
C ARG A 256 -20.42 -14.63 28.28
N LEU A 257 -20.07 -14.64 29.57
CA LEU A 257 -20.24 -15.79 30.45
C LEU A 257 -21.73 -16.09 30.71
N SER A 258 -22.58 -15.06 30.86
CA SER A 258 -24.04 -15.20 31.02
C SER A 258 -24.81 -15.57 29.75
N ARG A 259 -24.13 -15.80 28.62
CA ARG A 259 -24.73 -16.29 27.35
C ARG A 259 -24.30 -17.71 27.00
N GLN A 260 -23.52 -18.36 27.87
CA GLN A 260 -23.08 -19.75 27.72
C GLN A 260 -23.80 -20.71 28.68
N GLU A 261 -24.78 -20.21 29.44
CA GLU A 261 -25.83 -20.97 30.15
C GLU A 261 -27.14 -20.84 29.36
#